data_AF-A0A8S7N247-F1
#
_entry.id   AF-A0A8S7N247-F1
#
_cell.length_a   1.000
_cell.length_b   1.000
_cell.length_c   1.000
_cell.angle_alpha   90.00
_cell.angle_beta   90.00
_cell.angle_gamma   90.00
#
_symmetry.space_group_name_H-M   'P 1'
#
loop_
_entity.id
_entity.type
_entity.pdbx_description
1 polymer ?
#
loop_
_entity_poly.entity_id
_entity_poly.type
_entity_poly.pdbx_seq_one_letter_code
_entity_poly.pdbx_strand_id
1 'polypeptide(L)'
;MSTFTDKELIKEIKERIGSLDVRDNIERRAYEIALASLEAEPVAWLHLDNGLGIPAITRSKNIADSWLSKGWYVQSLYVAQPLPVVPDDNPIQFSVSLPAAFGGDKYFIDGVFQPLRYERDCERAVVAAGGVVNWVK
;
A
#
# COMPACT_ATOMS: atom_id res chain seq x y z
N MET A 1 -38.21 -11.40 2.10
CA MET A 1 -36.85 -10.81 2.08
C MET A 1 -36.88 -9.61 3.00
N SER A 2 -36.29 -9.67 4.21
CA SER A 2 -36.13 -8.46 5.01
C SER A 2 -34.92 -7.71 4.47
N THR A 3 -35.13 -6.47 4.01
CA THR A 3 -34.04 -5.55 3.71
C THR A 3 -33.52 -5.02 5.04
N PHE A 4 -32.35 -5.50 5.46
CA PHE A 4 -31.65 -4.90 6.61
C PHE A 4 -31.17 -3.51 6.22
N THR A 5 -31.35 -2.55 7.12
CA THR A 5 -30.77 -1.21 6.98
C THR A 5 -29.30 -1.24 7.41
N ASP A 6 -28.47 -0.33 6.88
CA ASP A 6 -27.05 -0.23 7.26
C ASP A 6 -26.88 -0.09 8.79
N LYS A 7 -27.82 0.57 9.47
CA LYS A 7 -27.83 0.71 10.93
C LYS A 7 -28.00 -0.62 11.66
N GLU A 8 -28.86 -1.50 11.16
CA GLU A 8 -29.07 -2.83 11.74
C GLU A 8 -27.87 -3.73 11.48
N LEU A 9 -27.28 -3.68 10.28
CA LEU A 9 -26.06 -4.42 9.95
C LEU A 9 -24.87 -3.98 10.80
N ILE A 10 -24.67 -2.67 10.97
CA ILE A 10 -23.62 -2.11 11.82
C ILE A 10 -23.79 -2.59 13.27
N LYS A 11 -25.03 -2.59 13.78
CA LYS A 11 -25.32 -3.07 15.13
C LYS A 11 -24.97 -4.54 15.29
N GLU A 12 -25.41 -5.38 14.36
CA GLU A 12 -25.13 -6.82 14.39
C GLU A 12 -23.62 -7.11 14.33
N ILE A 13 -22.89 -6.44 13.45
CA ILE A 13 -21.44 -6.63 13.29
C ILE A 13 -20.70 -6.22 14.58
N LYS A 14 -21.09 -5.12 15.22
CA LYS A 14 -20.50 -4.68 16.51
C LYS A 14 -20.75 -5.70 17.63
N GLU A 15 -21.96 -6.24 17.71
CA GLU A 15 -22.30 -7.28 18.70
C GLU A 15 -21.50 -8.57 18.46
N ARG A 16 -21.29 -8.97 17.20
CA ARG A 16 -20.46 -10.14 16.85
C ARG A 16 -18.99 -9.94 17.21
N ILE A 17 -18.39 -8.80 16.89
CA ILE A 17 -16.98 -8.51 17.24
C ILE A 17 -16.77 -8.50 18.77
N GLY A 18 -17.74 -7.97 19.51
CA GLY A 18 -17.70 -7.85 20.97
C GLY A 18 -18.01 -9.16 21.73
N SER A 19 -18.56 -10.17 21.07
CA SER A 19 -18.85 -11.47 21.66
C SER A 19 -17.71 -12.48 21.45
N LEU A 20 -17.76 -13.60 22.18
CA LEU A 20 -16.89 -14.76 21.97
C LEU A 20 -17.28 -15.58 20.73
N ASP A 21 -18.28 -15.13 19.95
CA ASP A 21 -18.84 -15.87 18.80
C ASP A 21 -17.98 -15.75 17.53
N VAL A 22 -16.85 -15.05 17.60
CA VAL A 22 -15.88 -14.98 16.50
C VAL A 22 -14.92 -16.17 16.57
N ARG A 23 -14.90 -17.00 15.53
CA ARG A 23 -14.16 -18.28 15.54
C ARG A 23 -12.65 -18.10 15.49
N ASP A 24 -12.17 -17.08 14.79
CA ASP A 24 -10.74 -16.79 14.63
C ASP A 24 -10.44 -15.31 14.32
N ASN A 25 -9.15 -14.96 14.30
CA ASN A 25 -8.70 -13.59 14.03
C ASN A 25 -8.98 -13.12 12.58
N ILE A 26 -9.17 -14.03 11.62
CA ILE A 26 -9.50 -13.70 10.24
C ILE A 26 -10.96 -13.26 10.16
N GLU A 27 -11.85 -14.00 10.82
CA GLU A 27 -13.27 -13.66 10.92
C GLU A 27 -13.46 -12.33 11.67
N ARG A 28 -12.71 -12.11 12.76
CA ARG A 28 -12.70 -10.81 13.46
C ARG A 28 -12.34 -9.67 12.52
N ARG A 29 -11.25 -9.83 11.77
CA ARG A 29 -10.74 -8.82 10.85
C ARG A 29 -11.69 -8.58 9.67
N ALA A 30 -12.37 -9.62 9.18
CA ALA A 30 -13.39 -9.48 8.15
C ALA A 30 -14.57 -8.62 8.62
N TYR A 31 -15.04 -8.84 9.86
CA TYR A 31 -16.08 -8.01 10.46
C TYR A 31 -15.61 -6.57 10.69
N GLU A 32 -14.37 -6.34 11.13
CA GLU A 32 -13.80 -5.01 11.29
C GLU A 32 -13.73 -4.25 9.95
N ILE A 33 -13.32 -4.93 8.86
CA ILE A 33 -13.30 -4.34 7.52
C ILE A 33 -14.72 -4.02 7.04
N ALA A 34 -15.68 -4.92 7.26
CA ALA A 34 -17.08 -4.70 6.91
C ALA A 34 -17.67 -3.51 7.68
N LEU A 35 -17.38 -3.42 8.99
CA LEU A 35 -17.79 -2.29 9.82
C LEU A 35 -17.20 -0.97 9.32
N ALA A 36 -15.88 -0.94 9.09
CA ALA A 36 -15.20 0.23 8.57
C ALA A 36 -15.71 0.64 7.18
N SER A 37 -16.15 -0.32 6.36
CA SER A 37 -16.74 -0.05 5.04
C SER A 37 -18.15 0.53 5.14
N LEU A 38 -18.97 0.05 6.07
CA LEU A 38 -20.33 0.56 6.32
C LEU A 38 -20.31 1.94 6.99
N GLU A 39 -19.31 2.23 7.81
CA GLU A 39 -19.14 3.53 8.48
C GLU A 39 -18.31 4.53 7.65
N ALA A 40 -17.77 4.13 6.49
CA ALA A 40 -16.96 5.00 5.66
C ALA A 40 -17.79 6.16 5.09
N GLU A 41 -17.29 7.38 5.25
CA GLU A 41 -17.87 8.54 4.57
C GLU A 41 -17.25 8.71 3.17
N PRO A 42 -18.08 8.99 2.15
CA PRO A 42 -17.56 9.26 0.81
C PRO A 42 -16.79 10.58 0.79
N VAL A 43 -15.68 10.62 0.06
CA VAL A 43 -14.81 11.79 -0.08
C VAL A 43 -15.05 12.58 -1.35
N ALA A 44 -15.70 11.94 -2.32
CA ALA A 44 -16.09 12.57 -3.57
C ALA A 44 -17.32 11.86 -4.15
N TRP A 45 -17.94 12.52 -5.13
CA TRP A 45 -19.10 12.02 -5.84
C TRP A 45 -18.88 12.20 -7.33
N LEU A 46 -19.24 11.17 -8.09
CA LEU A 46 -19.09 11.06 -9.53
C LEU A 46 -20.47 11.02 -10.18
N HIS A 47 -20.63 11.77 -11.27
CA HIS A 47 -21.79 11.68 -12.14
C HIS A 47 -21.34 11.53 -13.60
N LEU A 48 -21.91 10.55 -14.31
CA LEU A 48 -21.52 10.21 -15.68
C LEU A 48 -22.44 10.83 -16.74
N ASP A 49 -23.71 11.11 -16.40
CA ASP A 49 -24.75 11.43 -17.38
C ASP A 49 -25.05 12.93 -17.48
N ASN A 50 -24.01 13.73 -17.74
CA ASN A 50 -24.12 15.19 -17.82
C ASN A 50 -24.37 15.71 -19.26
N GLY A 51 -24.62 14.82 -20.22
CA GLY A 51 -24.79 15.18 -21.64
C GLY A 51 -23.52 15.70 -22.34
N LEU A 52 -22.36 15.70 -21.67
CA LEU A 52 -21.08 16.17 -22.21
C LEU A 52 -20.12 15.03 -22.56
N GLY A 53 -20.47 13.78 -22.25
CA GLY A 53 -19.62 12.61 -22.50
C GLY A 53 -18.36 12.54 -21.64
N ILE A 54 -18.24 13.39 -20.62
CA ILE A 54 -17.09 13.45 -19.70
C ILE A 54 -17.62 13.37 -18.27
N PRO A 55 -17.09 12.48 -17.40
CA PRO A 55 -17.50 12.40 -16.01
C PRO A 55 -17.30 13.70 -15.23
N ALA A 56 -18.27 14.07 -14.40
CA ALA A 56 -18.16 15.15 -13.44
C ALA A 56 -17.84 14.58 -12.05
N ILE A 57 -16.82 15.13 -11.38
CA ILE A 57 -16.43 14.75 -10.01
C ILE A 57 -16.49 15.98 -9.12
N THR A 58 -17.08 15.84 -7.93
CA THR A 58 -17.10 16.88 -6.89
C THR A 58 -16.68 16.31 -5.54
N ARG A 59 -16.01 17.13 -4.72
CA ARG A 59 -15.77 16.86 -3.30
C ARG A 59 -16.77 17.57 -2.38
N SER A 60 -17.70 18.34 -2.95
CA SER A 60 -18.72 19.07 -2.18
C SER A 60 -20.00 18.25 -2.08
N LYS A 61 -20.38 17.91 -0.85
CA LYS A 61 -21.63 17.19 -0.55
C LYS A 61 -22.86 17.94 -1.06
N ASN A 62 -22.89 19.26 -0.90
CA ASN A 62 -24.00 20.10 -1.39
C ASN A 62 -24.20 19.99 -2.91
N ILE A 63 -23.11 19.85 -3.67
CA ILE A 63 -23.19 19.67 -5.13
C ILE A 63 -23.71 18.26 -5.45
N ALA A 64 -23.23 17.24 -4.74
CA ALA A 64 -23.70 15.87 -4.90
C ALA A 64 -25.19 15.71 -4.56
N ASP A 65 -25.64 16.33 -3.46
CA ASP A 65 -27.05 16.37 -3.05
C ASP A 65 -27.90 17.10 -4.10
N SER A 66 -27.38 18.18 -4.70
CA SER A 66 -28.04 18.86 -5.82
C SER A 66 -28.18 17.93 -7.03
N TRP A 67 -27.15 17.16 -7.38
CA TRP A 67 -27.25 16.17 -8.46
C TRP A 67 -28.28 15.08 -8.15
N LEU A 68 -28.28 14.52 -6.94
CA LEU A 68 -29.27 13.54 -6.49
C LEU A 68 -30.69 14.11 -6.55
N SER A 69 -30.90 15.37 -6.14
CA SER A 69 -32.21 16.03 -6.19
C SER A 69 -32.74 16.21 -7.62
N LYS A 70 -31.84 16.28 -8.62
CA LYS A 70 -32.19 16.31 -10.04
C LYS A 70 -32.47 14.93 -10.62
N GLY A 71 -32.38 13.87 -9.81
CA GLY A 71 -32.57 12.48 -10.23
C GLY A 71 -31.36 11.90 -10.96
N TRP A 72 -30.19 12.55 -10.89
CA TRP A 72 -28.98 12.05 -11.52
C TRP A 72 -28.39 10.87 -10.75
N TYR A 73 -27.82 9.90 -11.46
CA TYR A 73 -27.11 8.80 -10.83
C TYR A 73 -25.76 9.28 -10.27
N VAL A 74 -25.64 9.34 -8.95
CA VAL A 74 -24.42 9.79 -8.28
C VAL A 74 -23.72 8.62 -7.61
N GLN A 75 -22.50 8.32 -8.05
CA GLN A 75 -21.65 7.31 -7.43
C GLN A 75 -20.76 7.94 -6.35
N SER A 76 -20.86 7.42 -5.13
CA SER A 76 -19.97 7.75 -4.02
C SER A 76 -18.56 7.17 -4.25
N LEU A 77 -17.54 8.00 -4.07
CA LEU A 77 -16.13 7.62 -4.14
C LEU A 77 -15.52 7.68 -2.74
N TYR A 78 -14.84 6.60 -2.35
CA TYR A 78 -14.23 6.45 -1.02
C TYR A 78 -12.71 6.46 -1.14
N VAL A 79 -12.04 6.89 -0.07
CA VAL A 79 -10.58 6.71 0.04
C VAL A 79 -10.32 5.23 0.26
N ALA A 80 -9.41 4.67 -0.53
CA ALA A 80 -8.95 3.32 -0.29
C ALA A 80 -8.35 3.25 1.13
N GLN A 81 -8.82 2.33 1.96
CA GLN A 81 -8.19 2.09 3.25
C GLN A 81 -6.71 1.75 2.99
N PRO A 82 -5.76 2.36 3.72
CA PRO A 82 -4.36 2.02 3.55
C PRO A 82 -4.22 0.53 3.80
N LEU A 83 -3.74 -0.21 2.79
CA LEU A 83 -3.43 -1.62 2.98
C LEU A 83 -2.45 -1.70 4.16
N PRO A 84 -2.66 -2.61 5.11
CA PRO A 84 -1.69 -2.84 6.16
C PRO A 84 -0.40 -3.25 5.46
N VAL A 85 0.55 -2.33 5.43
CA VAL A 85 1.93 -2.60 5.07
C VAL A 85 2.41 -3.49 6.20
N VAL A 86 2.31 -4.81 5.99
CA VAL A 86 3.14 -5.74 6.73
C VAL A 86 4.55 -5.26 6.41
N PRO A 87 5.33 -4.78 7.40
CA PRO A 87 6.75 -4.57 7.18
C PRO A 87 7.26 -5.91 6.66
N ASP A 88 7.71 -5.95 5.41
CA ASP A 88 8.44 -7.10 4.91
C ASP A 88 9.78 -7.07 5.65
N ASP A 89 9.76 -7.52 6.90
CA ASP A 89 10.92 -7.65 7.77
C ASP A 89 11.84 -8.79 7.29
N ASN A 90 11.57 -9.35 6.11
CA ASN A 90 12.46 -10.28 5.45
C ASN A 90 13.46 -9.49 4.60
N PRO A 91 14.68 -9.20 5.10
CA PRO A 91 15.70 -8.58 4.28
C PRO A 91 15.90 -9.45 3.03
N ILE A 92 15.71 -8.85 1.85
CA ILE A 92 15.93 -9.52 0.57
C ILE A 92 17.38 -10.01 0.58
N GLN A 93 17.58 -11.32 0.70
CA GLN A 93 18.89 -11.93 0.60
C GLN A 93 19.24 -12.03 -0.89
N PHE A 94 20.22 -11.26 -1.33
CA PHE A 94 20.77 -11.33 -2.68
C PHE A 94 22.27 -11.67 -2.62
N SER A 95 22.76 -12.31 -3.67
CA SER A 95 24.18 -12.59 -3.85
C SER A 95 24.78 -11.64 -4.88
N VAL A 96 26.03 -11.23 -4.65
CA VAL A 96 26.81 -10.38 -5.58
C VAL A 96 28.12 -11.07 -5.86
N SER A 97 28.52 -11.13 -7.13
CA SER A 97 29.88 -11.55 -7.50
C SER A 97 30.84 -10.38 -7.27
N LEU A 98 31.68 -10.48 -6.24
CA LEU A 98 32.73 -9.50 -5.99
C LEU A 98 33.99 -9.83 -6.80
N PRO A 99 34.73 -8.82 -7.26
CA PRO A 99 36.04 -9.06 -7.87
C PRO A 99 36.96 -9.70 -6.82
N ALA A 100 37.78 -10.66 -7.23
CA ALA A 100 38.83 -11.19 -6.36
C ALA A 100 40.04 -10.25 -6.38
N ALA A 101 40.75 -10.15 -5.25
CA ALA A 101 42.01 -9.44 -5.17
C ALA A 101 43.16 -10.43 -4.92
N PHE A 102 43.83 -10.84 -6.00
CA PHE A 102 45.02 -11.68 -5.93
C PHE A 102 46.25 -10.95 -6.45
N GLY A 103 47.43 -11.38 -5.99
CA GLY A 103 48.70 -10.80 -6.41
C GLY A 103 48.87 -10.90 -7.92
N GLY A 104 48.93 -9.75 -8.59
CA GLY A 104 49.00 -9.64 -10.06
C GLY A 104 47.77 -9.00 -10.71
N ASP A 105 46.68 -8.81 -9.96
CA ASP A 105 45.48 -8.16 -10.48
C ASP A 105 45.62 -6.63 -10.54
N LYS A 106 44.67 -5.96 -11.23
CA LYS A 106 44.57 -4.48 -11.35
C LYS A 106 44.51 -3.71 -10.02
N TYR A 107 44.37 -4.43 -8.91
CA TYR A 107 44.37 -3.91 -7.54
C TYR A 107 45.76 -3.86 -6.92
N PHE A 108 46.80 -4.34 -7.60
CA PHE A 108 48.19 -4.24 -7.15
C PHE A 108 48.97 -3.34 -8.11
N ILE A 109 49.70 -2.38 -7.56
CA ILE A 109 50.65 -1.53 -8.30
C ILE A 109 52.01 -1.80 -7.68
N ASP A 110 52.96 -2.30 -8.47
CA ASP A 110 54.30 -2.67 -8.01
C ASP A 110 54.30 -3.59 -6.78
N GLY A 111 53.35 -4.54 -6.74
CA GLY A 111 53.18 -5.47 -5.62
C GLY A 111 52.45 -4.88 -4.40
N VAL A 112 52.09 -3.59 -4.42
CA VAL A 112 51.35 -2.92 -3.34
C VAL A 112 49.85 -2.92 -3.62
N PHE A 113 49.08 -3.51 -2.70
CA PHE A 113 47.61 -3.53 -2.77
C PHE A 113 47.01 -2.12 -2.69
N GLN A 114 46.01 -1.87 -3.54
CA GLN A 114 45.31 -0.59 -3.70
C GLN A 114 43.86 -0.70 -3.18
N PRO A 115 43.65 -0.58 -1.86
CA PRO A 115 42.36 -0.85 -1.21
C PRO A 115 41.22 0.02 -1.73
N LEU A 116 41.46 1.32 -1.93
CA LEU A 116 40.44 2.25 -2.43
C LEU A 116 39.90 1.90 -3.83
N ARG A 117 40.72 1.24 -4.65
CA ARG A 117 40.32 0.80 -5.99
C ARG A 117 39.45 -0.46 -5.91
N TYR A 118 39.79 -1.35 -4.99
CA TYR A 118 39.04 -2.57 -4.72
C TYR A 118 37.67 -2.26 -4.10
N GLU A 119 37.63 -1.44 -3.05
CA GLU A 119 36.41 -1.02 -2.36
C GLU A 119 35.39 -0.38 -3.32
N ARG A 120 35.87 0.50 -4.21
CA ARG A 120 35.03 1.15 -5.23
C ARG A 120 34.40 0.14 -6.20
N ASP A 121 35.16 -0.85 -6.64
CA ASP A 121 34.66 -1.86 -7.57
C ASP A 121 33.66 -2.80 -6.87
N CYS A 122 33.87 -3.13 -5.58
CA CYS A 122 32.90 -3.84 -4.76
C CYS A 122 31.60 -3.03 -4.59
N GLU A 123 31.70 -1.74 -4.28
CA GLU A 123 30.53 -0.86 -4.14
C GLU A 123 29.71 -0.79 -5.42
N ARG A 124 30.39 -0.63 -6.57
CA ARG A 124 29.73 -0.65 -7.88
C ARG A 124 28.99 -1.96 -8.15
N ALA A 125 29.56 -3.10 -7.75
CA ALA A 125 28.93 -4.40 -7.92
C ALA A 125 27.64 -4.52 -7.07
N VAL A 126 27.68 -4.05 -5.82
CA VAL A 126 26.49 -4.06 -4.93
C VAL A 126 25.40 -3.11 -5.44
N VAL A 127 25.77 -1.89 -5.84
CA VAL A 127 24.81 -0.90 -6.36
C VAL A 127 24.20 -1.37 -7.69
N ALA A 128 24.98 -1.98 -8.58
CA ALA A 128 24.46 -2.55 -9.82
C ALA A 128 23.46 -3.69 -9.59
N ALA A 129 23.58 -4.41 -8.47
CA ALA A 129 22.63 -5.42 -8.03
C ALA A 129 21.38 -4.83 -7.31
N GLY A 130 21.29 -3.50 -7.20
CA GLY A 130 20.21 -2.80 -6.49
C GLY A 130 20.38 -2.74 -4.98
N GLY A 131 21.55 -3.12 -4.46
CA GLY A 131 21.88 -3.04 -3.04
C GLY A 131 22.38 -1.67 -2.60
N VAL A 132 22.39 -1.44 -1.29
CA VAL A 132 22.96 -0.24 -0.66
C VAL A 132 24.17 -0.65 0.17
N VAL A 133 25.29 0.07 0.02
CA VAL A 133 26.52 -0.17 0.79
C VAL A 133 26.63 0.88 1.88
N ASN A 134 26.74 0.44 3.14
CA ASN A 134 27.04 1.30 4.28
C ASN A 134 28.41 0.92 4.83
N TRP A 135 29.42 1.73 4.52
CA TRP A 135 30.77 1.55 5.06
C TRP A 135 30.77 1.91 6.55
N VAL A 136 31.08 0.94 7.41
CA VAL A 136 31.28 1.19 8.83
C VAL A 136 32.72 1.67 9.02
N LYS A 137 32.88 2.82 9.68
CA LYS A 137 34.20 3.40 10.03
C LYS A 137 34.73 2.81 11.33
#